data_AF-A0A1C1CRB3-F1
#
_entry.id   AF-A0A1C1CRB3-F1
#
_cell.length_a   1.000
_cell.length_b   1.000
_cell.length_c   1.000
_cell.angle_alpha   90.00
_cell.angle_beta   90.00
_cell.angle_gamma   90.00
#
_symmetry.space_group_name_H-M   'P 1'
#
loop_
_entity.id
_entity.type
_entity.pdbx_description
1 polymer ?
#
loop_
_entity_poly.entity_id
_entity_poly.type
_entity_poly.pdbx_seq_one_letter_code
_entity_poly.pdbx_strand_id
1 'polypeptide(L)'
;MPPPWLLVESLQDILETETHKDFTESFSPPPSIPAQRQTDYSGRAFYTSPPFVESCTVNAVPTALPYHWFEVSEILLEAASDDIPESDKVRQLLRDIREVRLAKMRRQVERLSGDGEGTRLDGVGAMEVSESRGFMVGVVDGLRKLDASREQERREREEAERDNQRYNDEDDEDDDMT
;
A
#
# COMPACT_ATOMS: atom_id res chain seq x y z
N MET A 1 -24.00 -15.19 -12.42
CA MET A 1 -23.49 -15.60 -11.10
C MET A 1 -22.24 -14.80 -10.76
N PRO A 2 -22.26 -14.04 -9.65
CA PRO A 2 -21.15 -13.17 -9.26
C PRO A 2 -19.98 -13.94 -8.63
N PRO A 3 -18.79 -13.31 -8.52
CA PRO A 3 -17.70 -13.86 -7.73
C PRO A 3 -18.11 -14.08 -6.27
N PRO A 4 -17.75 -15.20 -5.61
CA PRO A 4 -18.20 -15.51 -4.25
C PRO A 4 -17.90 -14.44 -3.21
N TRP A 5 -16.77 -13.74 -3.32
CA TRP A 5 -16.42 -12.65 -2.39
C TRP A 5 -17.33 -11.42 -2.48
N LEU A 6 -18.16 -11.31 -3.52
CA LEU A 6 -19.12 -10.23 -3.70
C LEU A 6 -20.48 -10.54 -3.03
N LEU A 7 -20.65 -11.75 -2.48
CA LEU A 7 -21.87 -12.13 -1.75
C LEU A 7 -21.92 -11.46 -0.37
N VAL A 8 -23.13 -11.22 0.13
CA VAL A 8 -23.37 -10.52 1.40
C VAL A 8 -22.65 -11.18 2.57
N GLU A 9 -22.75 -12.50 2.69
CA GLU A 9 -22.14 -13.26 3.77
C GLU A 9 -20.61 -13.13 3.74
N SER A 10 -20.02 -13.20 2.54
CA SER A 10 -18.57 -13.07 2.37
C SER A 10 -18.07 -11.65 2.69
N LEU A 11 -18.81 -10.63 2.27
CA LEU A 11 -18.48 -9.24 2.60
C LEU A 11 -18.64 -8.94 4.09
N GLN A 12 -19.63 -9.56 4.75
CA GLN A 12 -19.78 -9.47 6.20
C GLN A 12 -18.59 -10.12 6.94
N ASP A 13 -18.19 -11.33 6.54
CA ASP A 13 -17.03 -12.02 7.12
C ASP A 13 -15.73 -11.22 6.93
N ILE A 14 -15.55 -10.62 5.75
CA ILE A 14 -14.41 -9.76 5.45
C ILE A 14 -14.45 -8.51 6.33
N LEU A 15 -15.60 -7.83 6.42
CA LEU A 15 -15.75 -6.63 7.24
C LEU A 15 -15.53 -6.92 8.73
N GLU A 16 -16.04 -8.05 9.22
CA GLU A 16 -15.79 -8.51 10.59
C GLU A 16 -14.30 -8.75 10.83
N THR A 17 -13.63 -9.46 9.93
CA THR A 17 -12.18 -9.68 9.98
C THR A 17 -11.40 -8.36 9.98
N GLU A 18 -11.79 -7.42 9.11
CA GLU A 18 -11.12 -6.12 8.98
C GLU A 18 -11.34 -5.21 10.21
N THR A 19 -12.45 -5.37 10.92
CA THR A 19 -12.79 -4.58 12.11
C THR A 19 -12.43 -5.25 13.43
N HIS A 20 -12.04 -6.53 13.40
CA HIS A 20 -11.62 -7.27 14.58
C HIS A 20 -10.38 -6.64 15.23
N LYS A 21 -10.36 -6.61 16.57
CA LYS A 21 -9.31 -5.93 17.36
C LYS A 21 -7.90 -6.47 17.11
N ASP A 22 -7.79 -7.75 16.78
CA ASP A 22 -6.50 -8.40 16.50
C ASP A 22 -5.95 -8.08 15.09
N PHE A 23 -6.78 -7.50 14.22
CA PHE A 23 -6.46 -7.18 12.83
C PHE A 23 -6.52 -5.66 12.56
N THR A 24 -6.31 -4.82 13.58
CA THR A 24 -6.40 -3.35 13.48
C THR A 24 -5.50 -2.75 12.41
N GLU A 25 -4.41 -3.43 12.08
CA GLU A 25 -3.36 -2.96 11.16
C GLU A 25 -3.17 -3.85 9.94
N SER A 26 -3.62 -5.09 10.00
CA SER A 26 -3.51 -6.04 8.89
C SER A 26 -4.78 -6.00 8.05
N PHE A 27 -4.62 -6.03 6.73
CA PHE A 27 -5.73 -6.19 5.80
C PHE A 27 -6.14 -7.67 5.74
N SER A 28 -7.36 -7.91 5.28
CA SER A 28 -7.82 -9.25 4.88
C SER A 28 -6.84 -9.85 3.86
N PRO A 29 -6.60 -11.16 3.92
CA PRO A 29 -5.58 -11.81 3.10
C PRO A 29 -5.94 -11.69 1.60
N PRO A 30 -4.96 -11.38 0.73
CA PRO A 30 -5.20 -11.38 -0.71
C PRO A 30 -5.44 -12.80 -1.23
N PRO A 31 -6.09 -12.95 -2.41
CA PRO A 31 -6.13 -14.23 -3.10
C PRO A 31 -4.70 -14.71 -3.39
N SER A 32 -4.52 -16.03 -3.41
CA SER A 32 -3.23 -16.61 -3.80
C SER A 32 -2.85 -16.17 -5.21
N ILE A 33 -1.63 -15.66 -5.39
CA ILE A 33 -1.11 -15.32 -6.71
C ILE A 33 -1.04 -16.63 -7.53
N PRO A 34 -1.72 -16.73 -8.67
CA PRO A 34 -1.64 -17.93 -9.50
C PRO A 34 -0.16 -18.17 -9.89
N ALA A 35 0.36 -19.34 -9.57
CA ALA A 35 1.71 -19.73 -9.99
C ALA A 35 1.81 -19.89 -11.52
N GLN A 36 0.67 -20.13 -12.17
CA GLN A 36 0.62 -20.68 -13.51
C GLN A 36 0.51 -19.58 -14.57
N ARG A 37 1.53 -19.50 -15.43
CA ARG A 37 1.42 -18.78 -16.70
C ARG A 37 0.48 -19.56 -17.62
N GLN A 38 -0.58 -18.93 -18.09
CA GLN A 38 -1.43 -19.52 -19.12
C GLN A 38 -0.69 -19.54 -20.46
N THR A 39 -1.04 -20.47 -21.35
CA THR A 39 -0.53 -20.51 -22.72
C THR A 39 -1.56 -19.94 -23.67
N ASP A 40 -1.16 -18.96 -24.48
CA ASP A 40 -2.02 -18.45 -25.54
C ASP A 40 -2.18 -19.46 -26.69
N TYR A 41 -3.00 -19.13 -27.69
CA TYR A 41 -3.23 -19.97 -28.87
C TYR A 41 -1.97 -20.23 -29.72
N SER A 42 -0.91 -19.44 -29.52
CA SER A 42 0.39 -19.59 -30.18
C SER A 42 1.41 -20.36 -29.33
N GLY A 43 1.02 -20.80 -28.13
CA GLY A 43 1.89 -21.51 -27.18
C GLY A 43 2.78 -20.60 -26.33
N ARG A 44 2.58 -19.27 -26.36
CA ARG A 44 3.35 -18.33 -25.53
C ARG A 44 2.75 -18.23 -24.13
N ALA A 45 3.64 -18.23 -23.14
CA ALA A 45 3.27 -18.06 -21.74
C ALA A 45 2.91 -16.59 -21.45
N PHE A 46 1.76 -16.35 -20.83
CA PHE A 46 1.33 -15.02 -20.40
C PHE A 46 0.75 -15.05 -18.98
N TYR A 47 0.67 -13.87 -18.37
CA TYR A 47 -0.02 -13.66 -17.09
C TYR A 47 -1.42 -13.10 -17.36
N THR A 48 -2.42 -13.79 -16.83
CA THR A 48 -3.79 -13.31 -16.89
C THR A 48 -3.94 -12.11 -15.96
N SER A 49 -4.50 -11.02 -16.49
CA SER A 49 -4.85 -9.83 -15.70
C SER A 49 -6.35 -9.79 -15.43
N PRO A 50 -6.80 -9.02 -14.44
CA PRO A 50 -8.20 -8.64 -14.31
C PRO A 50 -8.76 -8.06 -15.61
N PRO A 51 -10.04 -8.31 -15.94
CA PRO A 51 -11.02 -9.10 -15.17
C PRO A 51 -10.94 -10.62 -15.43
N PHE A 52 -9.92 -11.12 -16.13
CA PHE A 52 -9.85 -12.51 -16.58
C PHE A 52 -9.21 -13.47 -15.57
N VAL A 53 -8.72 -12.97 -14.43
CA VAL A 53 -8.18 -13.80 -13.34
C VAL A 53 -9.29 -14.56 -12.62
N GLU A 54 -9.00 -15.75 -12.12
CA GLU A 54 -9.98 -16.59 -11.40
C GLU A 54 -10.62 -15.88 -10.20
N SER A 55 -9.86 -14.98 -9.55
CA SER A 55 -10.35 -14.16 -8.45
C SER A 55 -11.43 -13.14 -8.86
N CYS A 56 -11.67 -12.92 -10.15
CA CYS A 56 -12.77 -12.10 -10.67
C CYS A 56 -13.94 -12.95 -11.20
N THR A 57 -13.95 -14.26 -10.94
CA THR A 57 -14.94 -15.20 -11.48
C THR A 57 -15.67 -15.96 -10.36
N VAL A 58 -16.62 -16.81 -10.74
CA VAL A 58 -17.32 -17.73 -9.82
C VAL A 58 -16.39 -18.66 -9.03
N ASN A 59 -15.16 -18.89 -9.51
CA ASN A 59 -14.17 -19.75 -8.86
C ASN A 59 -13.32 -19.03 -7.80
N ALA A 60 -13.61 -17.76 -7.50
CA ALA A 60 -12.84 -16.99 -6.54
C ALA A 60 -13.03 -17.51 -5.10
N VAL A 61 -12.02 -17.29 -4.25
CA VAL A 61 -12.12 -17.56 -2.81
C VAL A 61 -13.09 -16.56 -2.17
N PRO A 62 -14.10 -17.00 -1.39
CA PRO A 62 -15.12 -16.11 -0.84
C PRO A 62 -14.57 -15.02 0.10
N THR A 63 -13.56 -15.33 0.91
CA THR A 63 -13.06 -14.40 1.94
C THR A 63 -11.80 -13.62 1.52
N ALA A 64 -11.50 -13.56 0.22
CA ALA A 64 -10.29 -12.90 -0.29
C ALA A 64 -10.63 -11.87 -1.38
N LEU A 65 -10.36 -10.60 -1.09
CA LEU A 65 -10.61 -9.51 -2.04
C LEU A 65 -9.52 -9.46 -3.13
N PRO A 66 -9.89 -9.53 -4.44
CA PRO A 66 -8.91 -9.33 -5.51
C PRO A 66 -8.36 -7.91 -5.52
N TYR A 67 -7.21 -7.71 -6.18
CA TYR A 67 -6.54 -6.40 -6.22
C TYR A 67 -7.46 -5.26 -6.73
N HIS A 68 -8.38 -5.54 -7.66
CA HIS A 68 -9.37 -4.58 -8.16
C HIS A 68 -10.79 -4.85 -7.65
N TRP A 69 -10.92 -5.31 -6.40
CA TRP A 69 -12.21 -5.70 -5.83
C TRP A 69 -13.25 -4.60 -5.94
N PHE A 70 -12.89 -3.34 -5.66
CA PHE A 70 -13.85 -2.24 -5.66
C PHE A 70 -14.29 -1.86 -7.07
N GLU A 71 -13.34 -1.72 -8.00
CA GLU A 71 -13.62 -1.37 -9.39
C GLU A 71 -14.42 -2.47 -10.11
N VAL A 72 -14.08 -3.74 -9.89
CA VAL A 72 -14.84 -4.88 -10.43
C VAL A 72 -16.24 -4.92 -9.83
N SER A 73 -16.38 -4.64 -8.53
CA SER A 73 -17.70 -4.57 -7.89
C SER A 73 -18.59 -3.50 -8.51
N GLU A 74 -18.06 -2.28 -8.69
CA GLU A 74 -18.80 -1.17 -9.28
C GLU A 74 -19.26 -1.52 -10.70
N ILE A 75 -18.37 -2.07 -11.54
CA ILE A 75 -18.72 -2.49 -12.91
C ILE A 75 -19.83 -3.56 -12.90
N LEU A 76 -19.73 -4.57 -12.04
CA LEU A 76 -20.72 -5.65 -11.96
C LEU A 76 -22.07 -5.14 -11.42
N LEU A 77 -22.05 -4.29 -10.40
CA LEU A 77 -23.24 -3.68 -9.80
C LEU A 77 -23.90 -2.64 -10.71
N GLU A 78 -23.16 -2.05 -11.65
CA GLU A 78 -23.71 -1.16 -12.67
C GLU A 78 -24.33 -1.94 -13.83
N ALA A 79 -23.63 -2.96 -14.33
CA ALA A 79 -24.02 -3.68 -15.54
C ALA A 79 -24.98 -4.86 -15.31
N ALA A 80 -24.94 -5.49 -14.14
CA ALA A 80 -25.61 -6.76 -13.85
C ALA A 80 -26.08 -6.86 -12.39
N SER A 81 -26.69 -5.80 -11.85
CA SER A 81 -27.16 -5.79 -10.45
C SER A 81 -28.26 -6.81 -10.15
N ASP A 82 -29.01 -7.24 -11.16
CA ASP A 82 -30.07 -8.26 -11.08
C ASP A 82 -29.52 -9.68 -10.92
N ASP A 83 -28.26 -9.92 -11.29
CA ASP A 83 -27.53 -11.17 -11.05
C ASP A 83 -26.91 -11.24 -9.65
N ILE A 84 -26.96 -10.15 -8.86
CA ILE A 84 -26.35 -10.04 -7.53
C ILE A 84 -27.45 -10.02 -6.46
N PRO A 85 -27.57 -11.07 -5.62
CA PRO A 85 -28.49 -11.07 -4.50
C PRO A 85 -28.24 -9.89 -3.56
N GLU A 86 -29.31 -9.21 -3.16
CA GLU A 86 -29.24 -8.08 -2.22
C GLU A 86 -28.23 -6.99 -2.62
N SER A 87 -28.20 -6.62 -3.92
CA SER A 87 -27.21 -5.68 -4.49
C SER A 87 -27.09 -4.34 -3.75
N ASP A 88 -28.16 -3.81 -3.15
CA ASP A 88 -28.10 -2.61 -2.31
C ASP A 88 -27.34 -2.84 -0.99
N LYS A 89 -27.49 -4.02 -0.39
CA LYS A 89 -26.73 -4.40 0.81
C LYS A 89 -25.26 -4.61 0.46
N VAL A 90 -24.97 -5.21 -0.68
CA VAL A 90 -23.61 -5.35 -1.22
C VAL A 90 -22.96 -3.97 -1.40
N ARG A 91 -23.65 -3.00 -2.01
CA ARG A 91 -23.16 -1.61 -2.13
C ARG A 91 -22.84 -0.97 -0.78
N GLN A 92 -23.68 -1.21 0.23
CA GLN A 92 -23.42 -0.72 1.58
C GLN A 92 -22.14 -1.34 2.16
N LEU A 93 -22.03 -2.67 2.13
CA LEU A 93 -20.87 -3.38 2.69
C LEU A 93 -19.55 -3.01 2.00
N LEU A 94 -19.56 -2.85 0.67
CA LEU A 94 -18.38 -2.40 -0.08
C LEU A 94 -17.90 -1.01 0.37
N ARG A 95 -18.83 -0.09 0.67
CA ARG A 95 -18.51 1.24 1.20
C ARG A 95 -17.93 1.16 2.61
N ASP A 96 -18.52 0.33 3.47
CA ASP A 96 -18.06 0.11 4.84
C ASP A 96 -16.64 -0.49 4.84
N ILE A 97 -16.38 -1.51 4.01
CA ILE A 97 -15.07 -2.12 3.82
C ILE A 97 -14.06 -1.08 3.29
N ARG A 98 -14.43 -0.27 2.29
CA ARG A 98 -13.59 0.81 1.76
C ARG A 98 -13.22 1.80 2.85
N GLU A 99 -14.16 2.22 3.69
CA GLU A 99 -13.90 3.15 4.78
C GLU A 99 -12.90 2.58 5.79
N VAL A 100 -13.11 1.34 6.24
CA VAL A 100 -12.21 0.64 7.18
C VAL A 100 -10.81 0.53 6.61
N ARG A 101 -10.68 0.14 5.33
CA ARG A 101 -9.39 -0.07 4.68
C ARG A 101 -8.65 1.24 4.40
N LEU A 102 -9.36 2.33 4.04
CA LEU A 102 -8.74 3.66 3.94
C LEU A 102 -8.29 4.19 5.30
N ALA A 103 -9.02 3.89 6.38
CA ALA A 103 -8.58 4.21 7.74
C ALA A 103 -7.29 3.46 8.12
N LYS A 104 -7.19 2.17 7.78
CA LYS A 104 -5.95 1.38 7.96
C LYS A 104 -4.79 1.93 7.15
N MET A 105 -5.02 2.29 5.88
CA MET A 105 -4.01 2.94 5.04
C MET A 105 -3.43 4.18 5.70
N ARG A 106 -4.26 5.05 6.27
CA ARG A 106 -3.79 6.25 6.98
C ARG A 106 -2.91 5.91 8.19
N ARG A 107 -3.28 4.91 8.98
CA ARG A 107 -2.45 4.44 10.13
C ARG A 107 -1.11 3.88 9.67
N GLN A 108 -1.05 3.19 8.53
CA GLN A 108 0.20 2.69 7.99
C GLN A 108 1.16 3.82 7.58
N VAL A 109 0.64 5.00 7.22
CA VAL A 109 1.46 6.18 6.90
C VAL A 109 2.11 6.77 8.15
N GLU A 110 1.47 6.70 9.32
CA GLU A 110 2.03 7.19 10.59
C GLU A 110 3.32 6.46 10.99
N ARG A 111 3.56 5.28 10.41
CA ARG A 111 4.75 4.45 10.65
C ARG A 111 5.92 4.78 9.74
N LEU A 112 5.68 5.55 8.67
CA LEU A 112 6.74 5.88 7.74
C LEU A 112 7.76 6.79 8.43
N SER A 113 9.00 6.33 8.43
CA SER A 113 10.17 7.01 8.95
C SER A 113 11.15 7.37 7.83
N GLY A 114 12.06 8.30 8.11
CA GLY A 114 13.12 8.72 7.19
C GLY A 114 14.28 7.72 7.04
N ASP A 115 14.29 6.65 7.84
CA ASP A 115 15.34 5.62 7.84
C ASP A 115 15.31 4.68 6.62
N GLY A 116 14.27 4.79 5.78
CA GLY A 116 14.10 3.97 4.59
C GLY A 116 13.50 2.59 4.88
N GLU A 117 12.99 2.33 6.08
CA GLU A 117 12.21 1.12 6.36
C GLU A 117 10.87 1.18 5.61
N GLY A 118 10.60 0.14 4.81
CA GLY A 118 9.36 0.03 4.05
C GLY A 118 8.24 -0.63 4.85
N THR A 119 7.01 -0.14 4.71
CA THR A 119 5.82 -0.76 5.30
C THR A 119 5.25 -1.87 4.40
N ARG A 120 4.93 -3.03 4.99
CA ARG A 120 4.22 -4.09 4.25
C ARG A 120 2.77 -3.70 4.00
N LEU A 121 2.35 -3.80 2.74
CA LEU A 121 1.00 -3.48 2.26
C LEU A 121 0.34 -4.73 1.64
N ASP A 122 0.51 -5.86 2.31
CA ASP A 122 -0.09 -7.14 1.90
C ASP A 122 -1.62 -7.02 1.92
N GLY A 123 -2.28 -7.43 0.84
CA GLY A 123 -3.74 -7.38 0.73
C GLY A 123 -4.32 -6.04 0.29
N VAL A 124 -3.53 -4.97 0.14
CA VAL A 124 -4.02 -3.66 -0.32
C VAL A 124 -4.47 -3.73 -1.78
N GLY A 125 -5.61 -3.12 -2.08
CA GLY A 125 -6.18 -3.05 -3.43
C GLY A 125 -5.72 -1.83 -4.24
N ALA A 126 -6.01 -1.86 -5.54
CA ALA A 126 -5.64 -0.83 -6.51
C ALA A 126 -6.27 0.52 -6.18
N MET A 127 -7.55 0.52 -5.82
CA MET A 127 -8.27 1.70 -5.39
C MET A 127 -7.58 2.35 -4.18
N GLU A 128 -7.26 1.59 -3.14
CA GLU A 128 -6.61 2.13 -1.92
C GLU A 128 -5.22 2.69 -2.19
N VAL A 129 -4.44 2.05 -3.06
CA VAL A 129 -3.16 2.58 -3.55
C VAL A 129 -3.38 3.88 -4.31
N SER A 130 -4.34 3.92 -5.24
CA SER A 130 -4.58 5.08 -6.10
C SER A 130 -4.99 6.32 -5.30
N GLU A 131 -5.89 6.16 -4.32
CA GLU A 131 -6.39 7.24 -3.48
C GLU A 131 -5.32 7.76 -2.51
N SER A 132 -4.51 6.86 -1.97
CA SER A 132 -3.50 7.21 -0.97
C SER A 132 -2.20 7.71 -1.59
N ARG A 133 -1.94 7.42 -2.88
CA ARG A 133 -0.66 7.67 -3.57
C ARG A 133 -0.18 9.10 -3.42
N GLY A 134 -1.02 10.09 -3.72
CA GLY A 134 -0.62 11.50 -3.67
C GLY A 134 -0.18 11.93 -2.28
N PHE A 135 -0.92 11.51 -1.26
CA PHE A 135 -0.62 11.80 0.14
C PHE A 135 0.67 11.10 0.60
N MET A 136 0.78 9.79 0.36
CA MET A 136 1.94 8.99 0.78
C MET A 136 3.23 9.46 0.11
N VAL A 137 3.19 9.75 -1.19
CA VAL A 137 4.35 10.31 -1.90
C VAL A 137 4.78 11.65 -1.29
N GLY A 138 3.82 12.51 -0.92
CA GLY A 138 4.11 13.77 -0.24
C GLY A 138 4.78 13.59 1.12
N VAL A 139 4.32 12.62 1.93
CA VAL A 139 4.93 12.30 3.23
C VAL A 139 6.37 11.81 3.06
N VAL A 140 6.61 10.86 2.15
CA VAL A 140 7.96 10.31 1.90
C VAL A 140 8.91 11.37 1.33
N ASP A 141 8.43 12.23 0.42
CA ASP A 141 9.23 13.35 -0.08
C ASP A 141 9.56 14.36 1.03
N GLY A 142 8.62 14.59 1.96
CA GLY A 142 8.84 15.41 3.15
C GLY A 142 9.92 14.84 4.06
N LEU A 143 9.85 13.55 4.39
CA LEU A 143 10.86 12.84 5.19
C LEU A 143 12.24 12.93 4.52
N ARG A 144 12.32 12.62 3.22
CA ARG A 144 13.56 12.72 2.44
C ARG A 144 14.18 14.12 2.51
N LYS A 145 13.38 15.19 2.45
CA LYS A 145 13.88 16.57 2.54
C LYS A 145 14.42 16.88 3.94
N LEU A 146 13.72 16.45 4.99
CA LEU A 146 14.17 16.64 6.37
C LEU A 146 15.51 15.93 6.63
N ASP A 147 15.67 14.70 6.13
CA ASP A 147 16.92 13.96 6.27
C ASP A 147 18.05 14.59 5.48
N ALA A 148 17.77 15.07 4.26
CA ALA A 148 18.76 15.81 3.46
C ALA A 148 19.22 17.10 4.14
N SER A 149 18.30 17.87 4.74
CA SER A 149 18.63 19.05 5.53
C SER A 149 19.49 18.72 6.75
N ARG A 150 19.13 17.67 7.49
CA ARG A 150 19.89 17.23 8.67
C ARG A 150 21.30 16.71 8.31
N GLU A 151 21.41 15.98 7.20
CA GLU A 151 22.70 15.53 6.65
C GLU A 151 23.59 16.72 6.27
N GLN A 152 23.01 17.72 5.60
CA GLN A 152 23.72 18.92 5.21
C GLN A 152 24.21 19.72 6.43
N GLU A 153 23.37 19.94 7.43
CA GLU A 153 23.77 20.62 8.68
C GLU A 153 24.90 19.88 9.41
N ARG A 154 24.86 18.54 9.42
CA ARG A 154 25.94 17.75 10.01
C ARG A 154 27.25 17.93 9.24
N ARG A 155 27.19 17.88 7.91
CA ARG A 155 28.35 18.05 7.04
C ARG A 155 28.96 19.45 7.17
N GLU A 156 28.16 20.51 7.17
CA GLU A 156 28.62 21.89 7.33
C GLU A 156 29.31 22.09 8.69
N ARG A 157 28.79 21.46 9.74
CA ARG A 157 29.44 21.48 11.06
C ARG A 157 30.77 20.75 11.08
N GLU A 158 30.85 19.55 10.49
CA GLU A 158 32.10 18.78 10.39
C GLU A 158 33.16 19.53 9.56
N GLU A 159 32.75 20.21 8.48
CA GLU A 159 33.63 21.05 7.67
C GLU A 159 34.16 22.26 8.48
N ALA A 160 33.29 22.95 9.22
CA ALA A 160 33.70 24.07 10.09
C ALA A 160 34.62 23.63 11.24
N GLU A 161 34.41 22.44 11.82
CA GLU A 161 35.28 21.89 12.86
C GLU A 161 36.67 21.53 12.31
N ARG A 162 36.76 21.01 11.07
CA ARG A 162 38.04 20.76 10.39
C ARG A 162 38.79 22.04 10.06
N ASP A 163 38.08 23.04 9.55
CA ASP A 163 38.69 24.35 9.25
C ASP A 163 39.24 24.99 10.53
N ASN A 164 38.49 24.96 11.64
CA ASN A 164 38.97 25.48 12.93
C ASN A 164 40.20 24.71 13.48
N GLN A 165 40.24 23.38 13.35
CA GLN A 165 41.40 22.59 13.78
C GLN A 165 42.64 22.98 12.97
N ARG A 166 42.50 23.15 11.66
CA ARG A 166 43.59 23.59 10.80
C ARG A 166 44.13 24.97 11.18
N TYR A 167 43.25 25.92 11.52
CA TYR A 167 43.69 27.25 11.98
C TYR A 167 44.46 27.18 13.31
N ASN A 168 44.01 26.36 14.27
CA ASN A 168 44.73 26.21 15.55
C ASN A 168 46.10 25.54 15.39
N ASP A 169 46.22 24.52 14.52
CA ASP A 169 47.50 23.84 14.25
C ASP A 169 48.51 24.78 13.54
N GLU A 170 48.04 25.69 12.67
CA GLU A 170 48.89 26.70 12.01
C GLU A 170 49.40 27.77 13.01
N ASP A 171 48.60 28.17 14.01
CA ASP A 171 49.00 29.16 15.04
C ASP A 171 50.04 28.60 16.03
N ASP A 172 50.01 27.29 16.35
CA ASP A 172 50.97 26.64 17.27
C ASP A 172 52.37 26.45 16.63
N GLU A 173 52.49 26.38 15.29
CA GLU A 173 53.79 26.23 14.61
C GLU A 173 54.63 27.53 14.60
N ASP A 174 54.00 28.70 14.64
CA ASP A 174 54.70 30.00 14.60
C ASP A 174 55.37 30.36 15.94
N ASP A 175 54.92 29.82 17.07
CA ASP A 175 55.45 30.12 18.43
C ASP A 175 56.74 29.34 18.79
N ASP A 176 57.15 28.32 18.01
CA ASP A 176 58.42 27.57 18.24
C ASP A 176 59.65 28.17 17.52
N MET A 177 59.49 29.28 16.78
CA MET A 177 60.56 29.85 15.94
C MET A 177 61.28 31.08 16.55
N THR A 178 61.18 31.32 17.86
CA THR A 178 61.94 32.36 18.59
C THR A 178 62.82 31.81 19.71
#